data_AF-A0A9E2XH56-F1
#
_entry.id   AF-A0A9E2XH56-F1
#
_cell.length_a   1.000
_cell.length_b   1.000
_cell.length_c   1.000
_cell.angle_alpha   90.00
_cell.angle_beta   90.00
_cell.angle_gamma   90.00
#
_symmetry.space_group_name_H-M   'P 1'
#
loop_
_entity.id
_entity.type
_entity.pdbx_description
1 polymer ?
#
loop_
_entity_poly.entity_id
_entity_poly.type
_entity_poly.pdbx_seq_one_letter_code
_entity_poly.pdbx_strand_id
1 'polypeptide(L)' 'MAFDLVVKNGMIVDGSGIPRYRADVAVQDGRIAEIGRLNGVAAKE' A
#
# COMPACT_ATOMS: atom_id res chain seq x y z
N MET A 1 -11.66 7.66 4.22
CA MET A 1 -10.63 8.59 3.70
C MET A 1 -10.09 7.98 2.43
N ALA A 2 -9.96 8.76 1.37
CA ALA A 2 -9.44 8.27 0.10
C ALA A 2 -7.93 8.60 0.03
N PHE A 3 -7.12 7.64 -0.41
CA PHE A 3 -5.69 7.83 -0.66
C PHE A 3 -5.48 8.30 -2.10
N ASP A 4 -4.32 8.85 -2.44
CA ASP A 4 -4.06 9.29 -3.81
C ASP A 4 -3.78 8.08 -4.73
N LEU A 5 -3.17 7.03 -4.18
CA LEU A 5 -2.96 5.75 -4.87
C LEU A 5 -3.12 4.60 -3.88
N VAL A 6 -3.75 3.52 -4.34
CA VAL A 6 -3.82 2.26 -3.60
C VAL A 6 -3.43 1.11 -4.53
N VAL A 7 -2.33 0.43 -4.20
CA VAL A 7 -1.91 -0.81 -4.86
C VAL A 7 -2.44 -1.98 -4.04
N LYS A 8 -3.29 -2.82 -4.64
CA LYS A 8 -3.93 -3.96 -3.95
C LYS A 8 -3.22 -5.28 -4.23
N ASN A 9 -3.17 -6.15 -3.22
CA ASN A 9 -2.67 -7.53 -3.28
C ASN A 9 -1.30 -7.65 -3.96
N GLY A 10 -0.42 -6.69 -3.70
CA GLY A 10 0.92 -6.63 -4.25
C GLY A 10 1.86 -7.60 -3.55
N MET A 11 2.93 -7.98 -4.24
CA MET A 11 4.08 -8.66 -3.64
C MET A 11 5.12 -7.59 -3.29
N ILE A 12 5.32 -7.32 -2.00
CA ILE A 12 6.19 -6.24 -1.52
C ILE A 12 7.60 -6.75 -1.30
N VAL A 13 8.56 -5.95 -1.76
CA VAL A 13 9.98 -6.04 -1.43
C VAL A 13 10.39 -4.65 -0.92
N ASP A 14 10.62 -4.52 0.39
CA ASP A 14 10.77 -3.20 1.06
C ASP A 14 12.23 -2.79 1.35
N GLY A 15 13.20 -3.62 0.95
CA GLY A 15 14.62 -3.33 1.13
C GLY A 15 15.18 -3.59 2.55
N SER A 16 14.36 -4.05 3.50
CA SER A 16 14.81 -4.39 4.86
C SER A 16 15.62 -5.70 4.93
N GLY A 17 15.63 -6.49 3.86
CA GLY A 17 16.28 -7.81 3.80
C GLY A 17 15.39 -8.97 4.22
N ILE A 18 14.14 -8.72 4.65
CA ILE A 18 13.18 -9.78 4.94
C ILE A 18 12.61 -10.39 3.64
N PRO A 19 12.10 -11.64 3.69
CA PRO A 19 11.41 -12.24 2.55
C PRO A 19 10.23 -11.39 2.07
N ARG A 20 9.99 -11.42 0.76
CA ARG A 20 8.83 -10.75 0.16
C ARG A 20 7.51 -11.21 0.78
N TYR A 21 6.55 -10.30 0.93
CA TYR A 21 5.25 -10.60 1.54
C TYR A 21 4.09 -9.96 0.75
N ARG A 22 2.87 -10.49 0.94
CA ARG A 22 1.67 -9.95 0.30
C ARG A 22 1.04 -8.88 1.18
N ALA A 23 0.75 -7.71 0.61
CA ALA A 23 -0.03 -6.66 1.25
C ALA A 23 -0.52 -5.64 0.22
N ASP A 24 -1.38 -4.73 0.68
CA ASP A 24 -1.75 -3.51 -0.01
C ASP A 24 -0.83 -2.36 0.42
N VAL A 25 -0.66 -1.36 -0.45
CA VAL A 25 0.09 -0.13 -0.15
C VAL A 25 -0.76 1.08 -0.50
N ALA A 26 -0.87 2.00 0.44
CA ALA A 26 -1.50 3.30 0.25
C ALA A 26 -0.48 4.42 0.19
N VAL A 27 -0.66 5.34 -0.75
CA VAL A 27 0.15 6.55 -0.90
C VAL A 27 -0.72 7.78 -0.68
N GLN A 28 -0.23 8.70 0.14
CA GLN A 28 -0.80 10.03 0.35
C GLN A 28 0.32 11.07 0.22
N ASP A 29 0.08 12.11 -0.56
CA ASP A 29 0.98 13.25 -0.79
C ASP A 29 2.40 12.80 -1.18
N GLY A 30 2.46 11.79 -2.06
CA GLY A 30 3.72 11.22 -2.57
C GLY A 30 4.51 10.38 -1.57
N ARG A 31 3.93 10.04 -0.40
CA ARG A 31 4.55 9.16 0.61
C ARG A 31 3.70 7.94 0.91
N ILE A 32 4.36 6.84 1.29
CA ILE A 32 3.67 5.65 1.78
C ILE A 32 3.01 6.02 3.12
N ALA A 33 1.69 5.96 3.15
CA ALA A 33 0.89 6.25 4.33
C ALA A 33 0.62 4.99 5.15
N GLU A 34 0.37 3.86 4.47
CA GLU A 34 0.03 2.60 5.12
C GLU A 34 0.45 1.40 4.25
N ILE A 35 0.86 0.31 4.92
CA ILE A 35 1.12 -1.00 4.32
C ILE A 35 0.37 -2.05 5.14
N GLY A 36 -0.48 -2.86 4.50
CA GLY A 36 -1.28 -3.85 5.22
C GLY A 36 -2.47 -4.37 4.41
N ARG A 37 -3.51 -4.88 5.08
CA ARG A 37 -4.79 -5.20 4.44
C ARG A 37 -5.70 -3.98 4.50
N LEU A 38 -5.91 -3.31 3.37
CA LEU A 38 -6.66 -2.06 3.28
C LEU A 38 -8.09 -2.31 2.80
N ASN A 39 -8.85 -3.15 3.51
CA ASN A 39 -10.21 -3.52 3.10
C ASN A 39 -11.12 -2.28 3.05
N GLY A 40 -11.88 -2.12 1.96
CA GLY A 40 -12.84 -1.02 1.81
C GLY A 40 -12.22 0.35 1.53
N VAL A 41 -10.89 0.44 1.36
CA VAL A 41 -10.23 1.69 1.00
C VAL A 41 -9.93 1.74 -0.48
N ALA A 42 -10.34 2.82 -1.13
CA ALA A 42 -10.11 3.12 -2.53
C ALA A 42 -9.19 4.34 -2.70
N ALA A 43 -8.55 4.43 -3.87
CA ALA A 43 -7.90 5.66 -4.28
C ALA A 43 -8.96 6.72 -4.63
N LYS A 44 -8.59 8.00 -4.54
CA LYS A 44 -9.34 9.10 -5.14
C LYS A 44 -9.39 8.87 -6.66
N GLU A 45 -10.52 9.23 -7.27
CA GLU A 45 -10.66 9.27 -8.73
C GLU A 45 -9.79 10.37 -9.35
#